data_AF-A0A926MDR3-F1
#
_entry.id   AF-A0A926MDR3-F1
#
_cell.length_a   1.000
_cell.length_b   1.000
_cell.length_c   1.000
_cell.angle_alpha   90.00
_cell.angle_beta   90.00
_cell.angle_gamma   90.00
#
_symmetry.space_group_name_H-M   'P 1'
#
loop_
_entity.id
_entity.type
_entity.pdbx_description
1 polymer ?
#
loop_
_entity_poly.entity_id
_entity_poly.type
_entity_poly.pdbx_seq_one_letter_code
_entity_poly.pdbx_strand_id
1 'polypeptide(L)'
;KKLFYYIMTPAMILSWIFGLILIHEIGFDKLGQKWMILKLIFVVLLTLYHLYLGKILGQFKLGSNKHSHKFYRYINEIPTLLLILIIFVVIFKPI
;
A
#
# COMPACT_ATOMS: atom_id res chain seq x y z
N LYS A 1 16.93 -3.62 -5.16
CA LYS A 1 16.91 -2.45 -6.09
C LYS A 1 15.95 -2.69 -7.27
N LYS A 2 16.18 -3.68 -8.15
CA LYS A 2 15.31 -3.95 -9.31
C LYS A 2 13.83 -4.17 -8.94
N LEU A 3 13.54 -5.05 -7.97
CA LEU A 3 12.17 -5.33 -7.50
C LEU A 3 11.39 -4.08 -7.05
N PHE A 4 12.03 -3.20 -6.27
CA PHE A 4 11.39 -1.99 -5.76
C PHE A 4 11.01 -1.04 -6.89
N TYR A 5 11.95 -0.76 -7.80
CA TYR A 5 11.75 0.24 -8.87
C TYR A 5 10.95 -0.27 -10.06
N TYR A 6 11.10 -1.54 -10.44
CA TYR A 6 10.48 -2.10 -11.64
C TYR A 6 9.12 -2.74 -11.39
N ILE A 7 8.83 -3.15 -10.15
CA ILE A 7 7.59 -3.86 -9.84
C ILE A 7 6.76 -3.03 -8.86
N MET A 8 7.30 -2.71 -7.68
CA MET A 8 6.50 -2.05 -6.64
C MET A 8 6.08 -0.62 -6.98
N THR A 9 6.99 0.23 -7.48
CA THR A 9 6.66 1.61 -7.86
C THR A 9 5.62 1.70 -8.99
N PRO A 10 5.78 1.01 -10.14
CA PRO A 10 4.78 1.08 -11.19
C PRO A 10 3.45 0.46 -10.75
N ALA A 11 3.46 -0.62 -9.95
CA ALA A 11 2.23 -1.17 -9.38
C ALA A 11 1.50 -0.17 -8.47
N MET A 12 2.25 0.59 -7.65
CA MET A 12 1.68 1.65 -6.80
C MET A 12 1.06 2.77 -7.65
N ILE A 13 1.76 3.23 -8.70
CA ILE A 13 1.25 4.26 -9.63
C ILE A 13 -0.03 3.78 -10.32
N LEU A 14 -0.03 2.56 -10.87
CA LEU A 14 -1.21 1.98 -11.52
C LEU A 14 -2.38 1.85 -10.55
N SER A 15 -2.12 1.45 -9.30
CA SER A 15 -3.18 1.34 -8.28
C SER A 15 -3.84 2.69 -8.00
N TRP A 16 -3.07 3.78 -7.95
CA TRP A 16 -3.61 5.14 -7.81
C TRP A 16 -4.40 5.57 -9.04
N ILE A 17 -3.89 5.33 -10.25
CA ILE A 17 -4.58 5.68 -11.49
C ILE A 17 -5.93 4.97 -11.57
N PHE A 18 -5.96 3.64 -11.39
CA PHE A 18 -7.20 2.88 -11.41
C PHE A 18 -8.15 3.27 -10.26
N GLY A 19 -7.61 3.60 -9.09
CA GLY A 19 -8.41 4.12 -7.97
C GLY A 19 -9.09 5.45 -8.28
N LEU A 20 -8.37 6.39 -8.91
CA LEU A 20 -8.92 7.69 -9.30
C LEU A 20 -9.94 7.56 -10.44
N ILE A 21 -9.67 6.71 -11.44
CA ILE A 21 -10.64 6.40 -12.50
C ILE A 21 -11.93 5.83 -11.88
N LEU A 22 -11.81 4.89 -10.95
CA LEU A 22 -12.96 4.29 -10.28
C LEU A 22 -13.79 5.32 -9.49
N ILE A 23 -13.15 6.29 -8.84
CA ILE A 23 -13.86 7.39 -8.16
C ILE A 23 -14.58 8.29 -9.17
N HIS A 24 -13.95 8.57 -10.31
CA HIS A 24 -14.55 9.35 -11.37
C HIS A 24 -15.80 8.67 -11.96
N GLU A 25 -15.73 7.36 -12.21
CA GLU A 25 -16.83 6.56 -12.77
C GLU A 25 -18.02 6.39 -11.81
N ILE A 26 -17.75 6.19 -10.52
CA ILE A 26 -18.82 5.93 -9.53
C ILE A 26 -19.48 7.24 -9.06
N GLY A 27 -18.80 8.38 -9.23
CA GLY A 27 -19.27 9.69 -8.80
C GLY A 27 -19.01 9.99 -7.33
N PHE A 28 -18.88 11.28 -7.00
CA PHE A 28 -18.51 11.77 -5.66
C PHE A 28 -19.54 11.42 -4.57
N ASP A 29 -20.80 11.19 -4.94
CA ASP A 29 -21.87 10.84 -3.99
C ASP A 29 -21.62 9.51 -3.26
N LYS A 30 -20.83 8.61 -3.86
CA LYS A 30 -20.48 7.32 -3.22
C LYS A 30 -19.21 7.36 -2.39
N LEU A 31 -18.51 8.51 -2.32
CA LEU A 31 -17.36 8.67 -1.43
C LEU A 31 -17.75 8.63 0.04
N GLY A 32 -18.99 9.00 0.38
CA GLY A 32 -19.51 8.89 1.74
C GLY A 32 -19.77 7.46 2.21
N GLN A 33 -19.72 6.46 1.32
CA GLN A 33 -19.94 5.07 1.69
C GLN A 33 -18.72 4.52 2.44
N LYS A 34 -18.95 3.85 3.57
CA LYS A 34 -17.89 3.35 4.46
C LYS A 34 -16.86 2.49 3.71
N TRP A 35 -17.30 1.64 2.78
CA TRP A 35 -16.42 0.79 1.99
C TRP A 35 -15.43 1.59 1.12
N MET A 36 -15.83 2.76 0.61
CA MET A 36 -14.97 3.61 -0.23
C MET A 36 -13.91 4.30 0.62
N ILE A 37 -14.31 4.85 1.77
CA ILE A 37 -13.39 5.46 2.74
C ILE A 37 -12.35 4.43 3.21
N LEU A 38 -12.80 3.22 3.57
CA LEU A 38 -11.91 2.12 3.96
C LEU A 38 -10.91 1.76 2.85
N LYS A 39 -11.36 1.65 1.59
CA LYS A 39 -10.45 1.40 0.46
C LYS A 39 -9.40 2.48 0.31
N LEU A 40 -9.79 3.76 0.38
CA LEU A 40 -8.87 4.89 0.31
C LEU A 40 -7.83 4.86 1.44
N ILE A 41 -8.27 4.56 2.67
CA ILE A 41 -7.37 4.40 3.82
C ILE A 41 -6.32 3.33 3.53
N PHE A 42 -6.70 2.17 2.97
CA PHE A 42 -5.74 1.12 2.62
C PHE A 42 -4.75 1.54 1.54
N VAL A 43 -5.20 2.24 0.50
CA VAL A 43 -4.32 2.74 -0.56
C VAL A 43 -3.30 3.73 0.01
N VAL A 44 -3.73 4.65 0.88
CA VAL A 44 -2.85 5.60 1.57
C VAL A 44 -1.85 4.85 2.47
N LEU A 45 -2.31 3.89 3.27
CA LEU A 45 -1.46 3.12 4.17
C LEU A 45 -0.40 2.31 3.39
N LEU A 46 -0.79 1.66 2.29
CA LEU A 46 0.15 0.97 1.39
C LEU A 46 1.16 1.93 0.75
N THR A 47 0.73 3.15 0.43
CA THR A 47 1.61 4.18 -0.13
C THR A 47 2.65 4.63 0.90
N LEU A 48 2.25 4.89 2.15
CA LEU A 48 3.16 5.22 3.24
C LEU A 48 4.16 4.08 3.49
N TYR A 49 3.69 2.84 3.48
CA TYR A 49 4.53 1.66 3.61
C TYR A 49 5.57 1.56 2.47
N HIS A 50 5.16 1.83 1.22
CA HIS A 50 6.06 1.85 0.07
C HIS A 50 7.15 2.93 0.20
N LEU A 51 6.78 4.14 0.64
CA LEU A 51 7.75 5.23 0.88
C LEU A 51 8.73 4.86 2.00
N TYR A 52 8.26 4.21 3.05
CA TYR A 52 9.08 3.74 4.16
C TYR A 52 10.11 2.69 3.70
N LEU A 53 9.69 1.72 2.87
CA LEU A 53 10.61 0.78 2.21
C LEU A 53 11.65 1.50 1.34
N GLY A 54 11.26 2.56 0.64
CA GLY A 54 12.17 3.40 -0.13
C GLY A 54 13.26 4.02 0.75
N LYS A 55 12.89 4.54 1.93
CA LYS A 55 13.84 5.09 2.92
C LYS A 55 14.80 4.02 3.43
N ILE A 56 14.31 2.83 3.77
CA ILE A 56 15.14 1.70 4.18
C ILE A 56 16.09 1.29 3.06
N LEU A 57 15.62 1.19 1.82
CA LEU A 57 16.45 0.85 0.67
C LEU A 57 17.56 1.89 0.46
N GLY A 58 17.28 3.17 0.73
CA GLY A 58 18.28 4.24 0.76
C GLY A 58 19.34 4.05 1.86
N GLN A 59 18.92 3.71 3.08
CA GLN A 59 19.82 3.44 4.20
C GLN A 59 20.72 2.22 3.95
N PHE A 60 20.18 1.16 3.34
CA PHE A 60 20.97 0.01 2.89
C PHE A 60 22.02 0.39 1.85
N LYS A 61 21.72 1.32 0.92
CA LYS A 61 22.70 1.81 -0.06
C LYS A 61 23.84 2.60 0.60
N LEU A 62 23.55 3.31 1.69
CA LEU A 62 24.51 4.11 2.43
C LEU A 62 25.29 3.30 3.49
N GLY A 63 25.05 1.98 3.60
CA GLY A 63 25.69 1.13 4.61
C GLY A 63 25.28 1.43 6.05
N SER A 64 24.31 2.33 6.28
CA SER A 64 23.89 2.80 7.60
C SER A 64 22.75 1.96 8.17
N ASN A 65 22.88 0.64 8.08
CA ASN A 65 21.81 -0.27 8.42
C ASN A 65 21.71 -0.44 9.95
N LYS A 66 20.74 0.23 10.57
CA LYS A 66 20.57 0.26 12.03
C LYS A 66 19.64 -0.82 12.58
N HIS A 67 18.99 -1.61 11.71
CA HIS A 67 17.97 -2.56 12.13
C HIS A 67 18.46 -4.02 12.04
N SER A 68 17.97 -4.85 12.97
CA SER A 68 18.27 -6.28 13.04
C SER A 68 17.59 -7.09 11.93
N HIS A 69 18.11 -8.26 11.59
CA HIS A 69 17.50 -9.20 10.63
C HIS A 69 16.01 -9.49 10.93
N LYS A 70 15.63 -9.62 12.21
CA LYS A 70 14.23 -9.85 12.62
C LYS A 70 13.29 -8.73 12.17
N PHE A 71 13.77 -7.48 12.19
CA PHE A 71 12.98 -6.32 11.78
C PHE A 71 12.58 -6.37 10.30
N TYR A 72 13.51 -6.74 9.42
CA TYR A 72 13.23 -6.86 7.99
C TYR A 72 12.26 -8.01 7.68
N ARG A 73 12.26 -9.05 8.51
CA ARG A 73 11.30 -10.15 8.39
C ARG A 73 9.88 -9.68 8.72
N TYR A 74 9.70 -8.96 9.83
CA TYR A 74 8.41 -8.38 10.17
C TYR A 74 7.91 -7.38 9.13
N ILE A 75 8.78 -6.51 8.61
CA ILE A 75 8.42 -5.58 7.54
C ILE A 75 7.86 -6.33 6.34
N ASN A 76 8.51 -7.41 5.91
CA ASN A 76 8.04 -8.19 4.78
C ASN A 76 6.70 -8.91 5.01
N GLU A 77 6.27 -9.08 6.26
CA GLU A 77 4.96 -9.66 6.62
C GLU A 77 3.82 -8.62 6.62
N ILE A 78 4.13 -7.33 6.77
CA ILE A 78 3.13 -6.23 6.77
C ILE A 78 2.28 -6.22 5.49
N PRO A 79 2.83 -6.34 4.26
CA PRO A 79 2.03 -6.40 3.04
C PRO A 79 1.03 -7.56 3.04
N THR A 80 1.43 -8.71 3.55
CA THR A 80 0.60 -9.91 3.59
C THR A 80 -0.57 -9.72 4.57
N LEU A 81 -0.31 -9.14 5.74
CA LEU A 81 -1.36 -8.81 6.71
C LEU A 81 -2.34 -7.77 6.15
N LEU A 82 -1.83 -6.74 5.48
CA LEU A 82 -2.66 -5.74 4.81
C LEU A 82 -3.51 -6.36 3.70
N LEU A 83 -2.95 -7.27 2.89
CA LEU A 83 -3.68 -7.98 1.84
C LEU A 83 -4.86 -8.75 2.42
N ILE A 84 -4.65 -9.51 3.49
CA ILE A 84 -5.71 -10.27 4.17
C ILE A 84 -6.81 -9.29 4.64
N LEU A 85 -6.42 -8.22 5.33
CA LEU A 85 -7.36 -7.22 5.85
C LEU A 85 -8.17 -6.54 4.74
N ILE A 86 -7.53 -6.19 3.62
CA ILE A 86 -8.18 -5.61 2.43
C ILE A 86 -9.20 -6.60 1.86
N ILE A 87 -8.84 -7.88 1.71
CA ILE A 87 -9.75 -8.93 1.22
C ILE A 87 -10.98 -9.04 2.13
N PHE A 88 -10.79 -9.07 3.45
CA PHE A 88 -11.90 -9.06 4.40
C PHE A 88 -12.82 -7.86 4.18
N VAL A 89 -12.27 -6.65 4.10
CA VAL A 89 -13.09 -5.44 3.88
C VAL A 89 -13.81 -5.47 2.54
N VAL A 90 -13.19 -6.01 1.48
CA VAL A 90 -13.78 -6.10 0.14
C VAL A 90 -14.86 -7.17 0.06
N ILE A 91 -14.73 -8.29 0.77
CA ILE A 91 -15.72 -9.39 0.77
C ILE A 91 -16.90 -9.03 1.65
N PHE A 92 -16.64 -8.61 2.89
CA PHE A 92 -17.70 -8.30 3.85
C PHE A 92 -18.42 -6.99 3.54
N LYS A 93 -17.83 -6.13 2.69
CA LYS A 93 -18.34 -4.81 2.27
C LYS A 93 -19.19 -4.19 3.37
N PRO A 94 -18.60 -3.71 4.48
CA PRO A 94 -19.39 -3.12 5.55
C PRO A 94 -20.23 -2.00 4.94
N ILE A 95 -21.55 -2.24 4.91
CA ILE A 95 -22.58 -1.37 4.33
C ILE A 95 -22.61 -0.04 5.10
#